data_AF-A0AAD7L974-F1
#
_entry.id   AF-A0AAD7L974-F1
#
_cell.length_a   1.000
_cell.length_b   1.000
_cell.length_c   1.000
_cell.angle_alpha   90.00
_cell.angle_beta   90.00
_cell.angle_gamma   90.00
#
_symmetry.space_group_name_H-M   'P 1'
#
loop_
_entity.id
_entity.type
_entity.pdbx_description
1 polymer ?
#
loop_
_entity_poly.entity_id
_entity_poly.type
_entity_poly.pdbx_seq_one_letter_code
_entity_poly.pdbx_strand_id
1 'polypeptide(L)'
;MRRIIGSVVRIRIPGSDQKQDIYRLVQVVGTSKVAEPYKIGTRMTNVMLEIINLDKKELISIDGISNQEFSEDECRRLRQCIKCGLSKRLSVGEIQEKVVTLQAVRVIDVLEAEILRLSHLRDRASEKGHRKEYPFRLLKSSLPPSCSALKC
;
A
#
# COMPACT_ATOMS: atom_id res chain seq x y z
N MET A 1 0.37 3.64 12.30
CA MET A 1 -0.25 2.29 12.30
C MET A 1 -1.63 2.19 12.96
N ARG A 2 -2.20 3.24 13.56
CA ARG A 2 -3.52 3.17 14.24
C ARG A 2 -4.72 2.82 13.33
N ARG A 3 -4.59 3.00 12.01
CA ARG A 3 -5.69 2.86 11.04
C ARG A 3 -6.17 1.42 10.87
N ILE A 4 -5.29 0.43 11.06
CA ILE A 4 -5.57 -0.99 10.83
C ILE A 4 -6.19 -1.72 12.04
N ILE A 5 -6.17 -1.11 13.22
CA ILE A 5 -6.83 -1.69 14.40
C ILE A 5 -8.33 -1.74 14.14
N GLY A 6 -8.95 -2.89 14.43
CA GLY A 6 -10.35 -3.17 14.15
C GLY A 6 -10.61 -3.79 12.78
N SER A 7 -9.62 -3.82 11.89
CA SER A 7 -9.73 -4.50 10.59
C SER A 7 -9.77 -6.02 10.76
N VAL A 8 -10.36 -6.70 9.77
CA VAL A 8 -10.40 -8.15 9.69
C VAL A 8 -9.37 -8.63 8.67
N VAL A 9 -8.59 -9.64 9.04
CA VAL A 9 -7.57 -10.26 8.18
C VAL A 9 -7.80 -11.75 8.04
N ARG A 10 -7.36 -12.33 6.93
CA ARG A 10 -7.48 -13.76 6.62
C ARG A 10 -6.17 -14.47 6.89
N ILE A 11 -6.14 -15.31 7.91
CA ILE A 11 -4.96 -16.09 8.29
C ILE A 11 -5.11 -17.54 7.86
N ARG A 12 -3.99 -18.17 7.50
CA ARG A 12 -3.91 -19.63 7.35
C ARG A 12 -3.78 -20.25 8.73
N ILE A 13 -4.53 -21.32 8.99
CA ILE A 13 -4.41 -22.10 10.22
C ILE A 13 -3.44 -23.25 9.95
N PRO A 14 -2.23 -23.25 10.54
CA PRO A 14 -1.29 -24.37 10.38
C PRO A 14 -1.79 -25.59 11.15
N GLY A 15 -1.65 -26.79 10.56
CA GLY A 15 -1.86 -28.04 11.29
C GLY A 15 -3.25 -28.66 11.22
N SER A 16 -4.04 -28.43 10.16
CA SER A 16 -5.11 -29.38 9.86
C SER A 16 -4.52 -30.58 9.13
N ASP A 17 -4.68 -31.80 9.64
CA ASP A 17 -4.38 -33.07 8.94
C ASP A 17 -5.22 -33.27 7.66
N GLN A 18 -5.94 -32.22 7.22
CA GLN A 18 -6.69 -32.16 5.98
C GLN A 18 -5.74 -31.82 4.82
N LYS A 19 -5.99 -32.43 3.65
CA LYS A 19 -5.28 -32.15 2.39
C LYS A 19 -5.39 -30.70 1.90
N GLN A 20 -6.23 -29.87 2.52
CA GLN A 20 -6.50 -28.50 2.10
C GLN A 20 -6.23 -27.51 3.23
N ASP A 21 -5.67 -26.36 2.85
CA ASP A 21 -5.41 -25.27 3.77
C ASP A 21 -6.71 -24.66 4.31
N ILE A 22 -6.82 -24.61 5.63
CA ILE A 22 -7.93 -23.96 6.31
C ILE A 22 -7.57 -22.50 6.60
N TYR A 23 -8.51 -21.61 6.29
CA TYR A 23 -8.39 -20.18 6.56
C TYR A 23 -9.46 -19.70 7.54
N ARG A 24 -9.08 -18.67 8.31
CA ARG A 24 -9.92 -18.04 9.32
C ARG A 24 -9.83 -16.53 9.21
N LEU A 25 -10.96 -15.86 9.43
CA LEU A 25 -11.00 -14.42 9.59
C LEU A 25 -10.81 -14.07 11.06
N VAL A 26 -9.90 -13.15 11.33
CA VAL A 26 -9.54 -12.71 12.68
C VAL A 26 -9.44 -11.20 12.72
N GLN A 27 -9.67 -10.60 13.90
CA GLN A 27 -9.63 -9.15 14.06
C GLN A 27 -8.24 -8.70 14.52
N VAL A 28 -7.73 -7.64 13.90
CA VAL A 28 -6.51 -6.95 14.35
C VAL A 28 -6.86 -6.08 15.55
N VAL A 29 -6.16 -6.29 16.66
CA VAL A 29 -6.32 -5.51 17.89
C VAL A 29 -5.15 -4.59 18.18
N GLY A 30 -4.02 -4.79 17.50
CA GLY A 30 -2.83 -3.98 17.71
C GLY A 30 -1.74 -4.25 16.69
N THR A 31 -0.60 -3.62 16.93
CA THR A 31 0.63 -3.83 16.17
C THR A 31 1.79 -3.78 17.13
N SER A 32 2.74 -4.70 16.96
CA SER A 32 3.97 -4.71 17.75
C SER A 32 5.18 -4.53 16.84
N LYS A 33 6.29 -4.05 17.41
CA LYS A 33 7.58 -4.01 16.72
C LYS A 33 8.44 -5.17 17.21
N VAL A 34 9.07 -5.87 16.28
CA VAL A 34 10.05 -6.94 16.56
C VAL A 34 11.48 -6.42 16.39
N ALA A 35 12.44 -7.12 17.00
CA ALA A 35 13.85 -6.74 16.97
C ALA A 35 14.44 -6.93 15.57
N GLU A 36 14.29 -8.13 14.99
CA GLU A 36 14.75 -8.40 13.63
C GLU A 36 13.71 -7.94 12.58
N PRO A 37 14.08 -7.04 11.65
CA PRO A 37 13.25 -6.73 10.49
C PRO A 37 13.15 -7.92 9.53
N TYR A 38 12.00 -8.08 8.90
CA TYR A 38 11.73 -9.08 7.88
C TYR A 38 11.25 -8.43 6.58
N LYS A 39 11.28 -9.21 5.49
CA LYS A 39 10.97 -8.73 4.14
C LYS A 39 9.50 -8.98 3.80
N ILE A 40 8.84 -7.97 3.26
CA ILE A 40 7.51 -8.06 2.65
C ILE A 40 7.62 -7.54 1.23
N GLY A 41 7.55 -8.43 0.25
CA GLY A 41 7.77 -8.09 -1.15
C GLY A 41 9.16 -7.46 -1.34
N THR A 42 9.23 -6.18 -1.69
CA THR A 42 10.49 -5.43 -1.84
C THR A 42 10.87 -4.58 -0.64
N ARG A 43 10.01 -4.49 0.38
CA ARG A 43 10.20 -3.61 1.55
C ARG A 43 10.64 -4.42 2.77
N MET A 44 11.45 -3.81 3.63
CA MET A 44 11.74 -4.35 4.96
C MET A 44 10.81 -3.70 5.98
N THR A 45 10.33 -4.47 6.95
CA THR A 45 9.56 -3.96 8.08
C THR A 45 9.93 -4.73 9.34
N ASN A 46 9.77 -4.11 10.50
CA ASN A 46 9.87 -4.78 11.79
C ASN A 46 8.53 -4.77 12.52
N VAL A 47 7.42 -4.65 11.80
CA VAL A 47 6.08 -4.58 12.40
C VAL A 47 5.33 -5.88 12.23
N MET A 48 4.78 -6.39 13.32
CA MET A 48 3.88 -7.54 13.39
C MET A 48 2.46 -7.08 13.74
N LEU A 49 1.46 -7.86 13.33
CA LEU A 49 0.07 -7.62 13.72
C LEU A 49 -0.27 -8.40 14.99
N GLU A 50 -0.93 -7.74 15.93
CA GLU A 50 -1.57 -8.41 17.05
C GLU A 50 -3.02 -8.70 16.67
N ILE A 51 -3.40 -9.97 16.68
CA ILE A 51 -4.73 -10.44 16.33
C ILE A 51 -5.39 -11.14 17.52
N ILE A 52 -6.72 -11.22 17.49
CA ILE A 52 -7.49 -12.13 18.33
C ILE A 52 -7.94 -13.30 17.48
N ASN A 53 -7.37 -14.47 17.76
CA ASN A 53 -7.73 -15.75 17.16
C ASN A 53 -8.50 -16.57 18.20
N LEU A 54 -9.84 -16.58 18.08
CA LEU A 54 -10.72 -17.08 19.14
C LEU A 54 -10.45 -16.30 20.45
N ASP A 55 -10.16 -16.98 21.54
CA ASP A 55 -9.83 -16.38 22.84
C ASP A 55 -8.34 -16.04 23.02
N LYS A 56 -7.52 -16.27 21.99
CA LYS A 56 -6.06 -16.11 22.08
C LYS A 56 -5.59 -14.87 21.33
N LYS A 57 -4.77 -14.07 22.00
CA LYS A 57 -4.03 -12.98 21.37
C LYS A 57 -2.75 -13.54 20.76
N GLU A 58 -2.60 -13.39 19.44
CA GLU A 58 -1.47 -13.93 18.69
C GLU A 58 -0.74 -12.81 17.92
N LEU A 59 0.57 -12.98 17.74
CA LEU A 59 1.38 -12.14 16.86
C LEU A 59 1.57 -12.86 15.53
N ILE A 60 1.19 -12.19 14.44
CA ILE A 60 1.38 -12.71 13.09
C ILE A 60 2.18 -11.73 12.25
N SER A 61 2.94 -12.26 11.31
CA SER A 61 3.63 -11.47 10.30
C SER A 61 2.67 -11.04 9.20
N ILE A 62 2.96 -9.90 8.57
CA ILE A 62 2.08 -9.34 7.53
C ILE A 62 2.10 -10.22 6.25
N ASP A 63 3.24 -10.86 5.95
CA ASP A 63 3.38 -11.81 4.84
C ASP A 63 2.66 -13.14 5.08
N GLY A 64 2.28 -13.47 6.32
CA GLY A 64 1.47 -14.63 6.67
C GLY A 64 -0.03 -14.47 6.39
N ILE A 65 -0.46 -13.28 5.94
CA ILE A 65 -1.87 -12.96 5.68
C ILE A 65 -2.21 -13.24 4.21
N SER A 66 -3.37 -13.82 3.96
CA SER A 66 -3.86 -14.07 2.61
C SER A 66 -4.52 -12.83 2.00
N ASN A 67 -4.20 -12.55 0.74
CA ASN A 67 -4.81 -11.49 -0.06
C ASN A 67 -6.06 -11.93 -0.85
N GLN A 68 -6.52 -13.17 -0.67
CA GLN A 68 -7.73 -13.65 -1.33
C GLN A 68 -8.99 -13.06 -0.67
N GLU A 69 -10.07 -12.97 -1.45
CA GLU A 69 -11.37 -12.54 -0.95
C GLU A 69 -11.91 -13.52 0.09
N PHE A 70 -12.73 -12.97 1.01
CA PHE A 70 -13.34 -13.76 2.05
C PHE A 70 -14.45 -14.63 1.48
N SER A 71 -14.44 -15.93 1.80
CA SER A 71 -15.54 -16.81 1.42
C SER A 71 -16.74 -16.64 2.35
N GLU A 72 -17.93 -17.04 1.89
CA GLU A 72 -19.13 -16.99 2.71
C GLU A 72 -19.01 -17.87 3.96
N ASP A 73 -18.39 -19.05 3.83
CA ASP A 73 -18.16 -19.99 4.94
C ASP A 73 -17.20 -19.42 5.98
N GLU A 74 -16.14 -18.73 5.55
CA GLU A 74 -15.24 -17.99 6.44
C GLU A 74 -15.99 -16.92 7.23
N CYS A 75 -16.85 -16.15 6.55
CA CYS A 75 -17.70 -15.15 7.19
C CYS A 75 -18.70 -15.78 8.16
N ARG A 76 -19.29 -16.94 7.81
CA ARG A 76 -20.21 -17.70 8.68
C ARG A 76 -19.52 -18.15 9.96
N ARG A 77 -18.28 -18.65 9.86
CA ARG A 77 -17.46 -19.02 11.02
C ARG A 77 -17.13 -17.81 11.91
N LEU A 78 -16.76 -16.67 11.32
CA LEU A 78 -16.51 -15.43 12.08
C LEU A 78 -17.77 -14.96 12.82
N ARG A 79 -18.94 -14.98 12.16
CA ARG A 79 -20.23 -14.65 12.81
C ARG A 79 -20.50 -15.54 14.01
N GLN A 80 -20.21 -16.84 13.91
CA GLN A 80 -20.36 -17.77 15.02
C GLN A 80 -19.39 -17.45 16.17
N CYS A 81 -18.14 -17.11 15.88
CA CYS A 81 -17.17 -16.70 16.89
C CYS A 81 -17.64 -15.45 17.66
N ILE A 82 -18.18 -14.46 16.95
CA ILE A 82 -18.77 -13.25 17.57
C ILE A 82 -19.97 -13.62 18.43
N LYS A 83 -20.87 -14.48 17.94
CA LYS A 83 -22.05 -14.92 18.69
C LYS A 83 -21.67 -15.64 19.99
N CYS A 84 -20.57 -16.40 19.97
CA CYS A 84 -20.03 -17.08 21.16
C CYS A 84 -19.16 -16.17 22.06
N GLY A 85 -19.01 -14.88 21.74
CA GLY A 85 -18.23 -13.94 22.55
C GLY A 85 -16.70 -14.08 22.40
N LEU A 86 -16.23 -14.88 21.43
CA LEU A 86 -14.79 -15.08 21.17
C LEU A 86 -14.15 -13.93 20.38
N SER A 87 -14.95 -12.99 19.87
CA SER A 87 -14.42 -11.83 19.15
C SER A 87 -15.37 -10.65 19.35
N LYS A 88 -14.83 -9.44 19.27
CA LYS A 88 -15.64 -8.23 19.39
C LYS A 88 -16.67 -8.19 18.26
N ARG A 89 -17.90 -7.81 18.59
CA ARG A 89 -18.94 -7.55 17.59
C ARG A 89 -18.50 -6.41 16.67
N LEU A 90 -18.67 -6.63 15.37
CA LEU A 90 -18.45 -5.64 14.32
C LEU A 90 -19.80 -5.15 13.82
N SER A 91 -20.09 -3.86 14.02
CA SER A 91 -21.25 -3.24 13.40
C SER A 91 -20.97 -2.88 11.94
N VAL A 92 -22.03 -2.79 11.13
CA VAL A 92 -21.92 -2.34 9.74
C VAL A 92 -21.32 -0.92 9.67
N GLY A 93 -21.69 -0.05 10.62
CA GLY A 93 -21.12 1.30 10.73
C GLY A 93 -19.61 1.30 10.98
N GLU A 94 -19.12 0.50 11.94
CA GLU A 94 -17.67 0.37 12.20
C GLU A 94 -16.91 -0.16 10.98
N ILE A 95 -17.50 -1.10 10.24
CA ILE A 95 -16.90 -1.64 9.01
C ILE A 95 -16.84 -0.55 7.93
N GLN A 96 -17.93 0.19 7.70
CA GLN A 96 -17.99 1.28 6.72
C GLN A 96 -16.99 2.39 7.05
N GLU A 97 -16.91 2.82 8.31
CA GLU A 97 -15.93 3.80 8.76
C GLU A 97 -14.50 3.32 8.53
N LYS A 98 -14.24 2.03 8.78
CA LYS A 98 -12.94 1.42 8.52
C LYS A 98 -12.60 1.41 7.03
N VAL A 99 -13.57 1.11 6.16
CA VAL A 99 -13.39 1.15 4.70
C VAL A 99 -13.00 2.55 4.25
N VAL A 100 -13.70 3.59 4.70
CA VAL A 100 -13.38 4.99 4.35
C VAL A 100 -11.96 5.35 4.81
N THR A 101 -11.61 4.97 6.05
CA THR A 101 -10.28 5.23 6.62
C THR A 101 -9.15 4.56 5.82
N LEU A 102 -9.36 3.31 5.38
CA LEU A 102 -8.39 2.55 4.60
C LEU A 102 -8.34 3.00 3.13
N GLN A 103 -9.48 3.39 2.56
CA GLN A 103 -9.56 3.91 1.20
C GLN A 103 -8.75 5.19 1.04
N ALA A 104 -8.78 6.10 2.04
CA ALA A 104 -7.95 7.30 2.02
C ALA A 104 -6.46 6.97 1.92
N VAL A 105 -5.98 5.93 2.63
CA VAL A 105 -4.57 5.48 2.54
C VAL A 105 -4.26 5.01 1.12
N ARG A 106 -5.10 4.15 0.55
CA ARG A 106 -4.90 3.59 -0.80
C ARG A 106 -4.85 4.68 -1.87
N VAL A 107 -5.72 5.68 -1.77
CA VAL A 107 -5.76 6.79 -2.72
C VAL A 107 -4.49 7.64 -2.62
N ILE A 108 -4.01 7.93 -1.41
CA ILE A 108 -2.76 8.68 -1.21
C ILE A 108 -1.58 7.96 -1.87
N ASP A 109 -1.39 6.67 -1.60
CA ASP A 109 -0.27 5.90 -2.15
C ASP A 109 -0.27 5.90 -3.70
N VAL A 110 -1.45 5.76 -4.30
CA VAL A 110 -1.61 5.80 -5.77
C VAL A 110 -1.30 7.19 -6.32
N LEU A 111 -1.75 8.25 -5.66
CA LEU A 111 -1.49 9.63 -6.08
C LEU A 111 -0.01 9.97 -5.99
N GLU A 112 0.68 9.57 -4.92
CA GLU A 112 2.12 9.78 -4.77
C GLU A 112 2.91 9.08 -5.88
N ALA A 113 2.55 7.84 -6.21
CA ALA A 113 3.15 7.11 -7.32
C ALA A 113 2.92 7.81 -8.66
N GLU A 114 1.72 8.35 -8.88
CA GLU A 114 1.39 9.07 -10.12
C GLU A 114 2.10 10.41 -10.23
N ILE A 115 2.23 11.17 -9.13
CA ILE A 115 3.04 12.40 -9.07
C ILE A 115 4.49 12.12 -9.46
N LEU A 116 5.08 11.06 -8.92
CA LEU A 116 6.43 10.65 -9.26
C LEU A 116 6.53 10.29 -10.74
N ARG A 117 5.60 9.49 -11.27
CA ARG A 117 5.57 9.10 -12.69
C ARG A 117 5.52 10.32 -13.60
N LEU A 118 4.64 11.27 -13.32
CA LEU A 118 4.48 12.51 -14.08
C LEU A 118 5.71 13.41 -14.00
N SER A 119 6.35 13.51 -12.83
CA SER A 119 7.60 14.25 -12.65
C SER A 119 8.71 13.70 -13.55
N HIS A 120 8.90 12.37 -13.57
CA HIS A 120 9.88 11.72 -14.45
C HIS A 120 9.58 11.91 -15.95
N LEU A 121 8.31 12.06 -16.33
CA LEU A 121 7.93 12.36 -17.71
C LEU A 121 8.23 13.81 -18.08
N ARG A 122 7.93 14.76 -17.18
CA ARG A 122 8.27 16.19 -17.34
C ARG A 122 9.77 16.38 -17.50
N ASP A 123 10.57 15.76 -16.64
CA ASP A 123 12.02 15.95 -16.65
C ASP A 123 12.63 15.39 -17.95
N ARG A 124 12.15 14.23 -18.42
CA ARG A 124 12.52 13.68 -19.74
C ARG A 124 12.09 14.57 -20.91
N ALA A 125 10.89 15.15 -20.86
CA ALA A 125 10.43 16.07 -21.89
C ALA A 125 11.28 17.35 -21.92
N SER A 126 11.65 17.86 -20.75
CA SER A 126 12.49 19.06 -20.59
C SER A 126 13.91 18.82 -21.11
N GLU A 127 14.53 17.69 -20.77
CA GLU A 127 15.86 17.33 -21.30
C GLU A 127 15.85 17.20 -22.85
N LYS A 128 14.80 16.59 -23.42
CA LYS A 128 14.62 16.52 -24.87
C LYS A 128 14.43 17.90 -25.50
N GLY A 129 13.72 18.81 -24.84
CA GLY A 129 13.57 20.20 -25.25
C GLY A 129 14.91 20.94 -25.26
N HIS A 130 15.66 20.86 -24.16
CA HIS A 130 16.99 21.46 -24.06
C HIS A 130 17.94 20.92 -25.13
N ARG A 131 18.00 19.61 -25.37
CA ARG A 131 18.85 19.01 -26.43
C ARG A 131 18.49 19.49 -27.84
N LYS A 132 17.25 19.90 -28.11
CA LYS A 132 16.86 20.52 -29.40
C LYS A 132 17.22 22.00 -29.48
N GLU A 133 17.28 22.70 -28.36
CA GLU A 133 17.69 24.10 -28.30
C GLU A 133 19.21 24.30 -28.27
N TYR A 134 19.98 23.32 -27.79
CA TYR A 134 21.45 23.35 -27.82
C TYR A 134 22.05 23.56 -29.23
N PRO A 135 21.60 22.87 -30.30
CA PRO A 135 22.06 23.19 -31.66
C PRO A 135 21.63 24.59 -32.13
N PHE A 136 20.53 25.15 -31.60
CA PHE A 136 20.05 26.48 -31.98
C PHE A 136 20.77 27.62 -31.22
N ARG A 137 21.19 27.40 -29.97
CA ARG A 137 21.95 28.39 -29.18
C ARG A 137 23.38 28.55 -29.65
N LEU A 138 24.05 27.44 -30.00
CA LEU A 138 25.41 27.49 -30.55
C LEU A 138 25.46 28.22 -31.90
N LEU A 139 24.40 28.10 -32.72
CA LEU A 139 24.29 28.81 -34.01
C LEU A 139 24.07 30.32 -33.85
N LYS A 140 23.34 30.74 -32.79
CA LYS A 140 23.08 32.17 -32.51
C LYS A 140 24.30 32.90 -31.97
N SER A 141 25.18 32.24 -31.23
CA SER A 141 26.44 32.82 -30.76
C SER A 141 27.52 32.98 -31.84
N SER A 142 27.33 32.35 -33.01
CA SER A 142 28.26 32.43 -34.16
C SER A 142 27.79 33.38 -35.28
N LEU A 143 26.65 34.06 -35.13
CA LEU A 143 26.17 35.04 -36.11
C LEU A 143 26.84 36.41 -35.85
N PRO A 144 27.59 36.97 -36.82
CA PRO A 144 28.19 38.30 -36.66
C PRO A 144 27.10 39.38 -36.61
N PRO A 145 27.34 40.51 -35.91
CA PRO A 145 26.40 41.62 -35.92
C PRO A 145 26.29 42.16 -37.35
N SER A 146 25.06 42.20 -37.88
CA SER A 146 24.78 42.78 -39.20
C SER A 146 25.22 44.24 -39.22
N CYS A 147 26.26 44.53 -40.00
CA CYS A 147 26.84 45.85 -40.16
C CYS A 147 25.85 46.74 -40.93
N SER A 148 25.23 47.69 -40.25
CA SER A 148 24.53 48.81 -40.89
C SER A 148 25.49 49.99 -41.01
N ALA A 149 26.20 50.09 -42.12
CA ALA A 149 26.85 51.33 -42.55
C ALA A 149 27.11 51.29 -44.06
N LEU A 150 26.41 52.14 -44.82
CA LEU A 150 26.92 52.97 -45.92
C LEU A 150 25.75 53.45 -46.78
N LYS A 151 25.34 54.70 -46.54
CA LYS A 151 24.91 55.60 -47.61
C LYS A 151 25.75 56.87 -47.45
N CYS A 152 26.87 56.90 -48.19
CA CYS A 152 27.35 58.15 -48.78
C CYS A 152 26.48 58.43 -50.01
#